data_AF-A0A1B6C779-F1
#
_entry.id   AF-A0A1B6C779-F1
#
_cell.length_a   1.000
_cell.length_b   1.000
_cell.length_c   1.000
_cell.angle_alpha   90.00
_cell.angle_beta   90.00
_cell.angle_gamma   90.00
#
_symmetry.space_group_name_H-M   'P 1'
#
loop_
_entity.id
_entity.type
_entity.pdbx_description
1 polymer ?
#
loop_
_entity_poly.entity_id
_entity_poly.type
_entity_poly.pdbx_seq_one_letter_code
_entity_poly.pdbx_strand_id
1 'polypeptide(L)'
;FLSDQPQHHLPFLSRFIETQMFATLVDNKILSAWMKVEPNLRVFERRIKLLRQDYGESFVRTPSYEPCIHINDSQRLLEKRLASVDTQVPLPRELLTNHVARNTRAGFPLLDATLLNQEPALRYKIHTCI
;
A
#
# COMPACT_ATOMS: atom_id res chain seq x y z
N PHE A 1 10.63 -17.57 -25.83
CA PHE A 1 10.15 -17.81 -24.44
C PHE A 1 10.01 -19.30 -24.18
N LEU A 2 8.95 -19.99 -24.63
CA LEU A 2 8.77 -21.43 -24.33
C LEU A 2 9.91 -22.32 -24.87
N SER A 3 10.45 -22.00 -26.05
CA SER A 3 11.61 -22.69 -26.64
C SER A 3 12.86 -22.67 -25.75
N ASP A 4 12.96 -21.65 -24.89
CA ASP A 4 14.15 -21.37 -24.09
C ASP A 4 14.05 -21.99 -22.69
N GLN A 5 12.94 -22.70 -22.40
CA GLN A 5 12.65 -23.25 -21.08
C GLN A 5 13.05 -24.73 -20.98
N PRO A 6 13.50 -25.18 -19.79
CA PRO A 6 13.71 -26.60 -19.52
C PRO A 6 12.43 -27.41 -19.77
N GLN A 7 12.58 -28.62 -20.32
CA GLN A 7 11.45 -29.46 -20.73
C GLN A 7 10.47 -29.78 -19.59
N HIS A 8 10.96 -29.88 -18.35
CA HIS A 8 10.14 -30.13 -17.16
C HIS A 8 9.24 -28.95 -16.75
N HIS A 9 9.54 -27.72 -17.19
CA HIS A 9 8.69 -26.54 -16.94
C HIS A 9 7.57 -26.39 -17.98
N LEU A 10 7.73 -26.99 -19.16
CA LEU A 10 6.81 -26.79 -20.30
C LEU A 10 5.34 -27.18 -20.00
N PRO A 11 5.02 -28.29 -19.29
CA PRO A 11 3.63 -28.65 -19.01
C PRO A 11 2.87 -27.57 -18.24
N PHE A 12 3.53 -26.90 -17.30
CA PHE A 12 2.96 -25.77 -16.58
C PHE A 12 2.95 -24.51 -17.44
N LEU A 13 4.09 -24.15 -18.03
CA LEU A 13 4.24 -22.88 -18.73
C LEU A 13 3.34 -22.79 -19.97
N SER A 14 3.14 -23.89 -20.71
CA SER A 14 2.26 -23.90 -21.89
C SER A 14 0.82 -23.54 -21.54
N ARG A 15 0.31 -24.05 -20.42
CA ARG A 15 -1.03 -23.71 -19.92
C ARG A 15 -1.07 -22.35 -19.24
N PHE A 16 -0.04 -22.02 -18.49
CA PHE A 16 0.04 -20.75 -17.77
C PHE A 16 -0.02 -19.54 -18.70
N ILE A 17 0.67 -19.59 -19.84
CA ILE A 17 0.66 -18.47 -20.80
C ILE A 17 -0.68 -18.30 -21.52
N GLU A 18 -1.53 -19.34 -21.55
CA GLU A 18 -2.90 -19.27 -22.09
C GLU A 18 -3.87 -18.61 -21.11
N THR A 19 -3.47 -18.39 -19.84
CA THR A 19 -4.35 -17.81 -18.84
C THR A 19 -4.59 -16.33 -19.08
N GLN A 20 -5.83 -15.88 -18.81
CA GLN A 20 -6.17 -14.46 -18.86
C GLN A 20 -5.32 -13.62 -17.89
N MET A 21 -4.96 -14.20 -16.74
CA MET A 21 -4.11 -13.53 -15.76
C MET A 21 -2.73 -13.18 -16.36
N PHE A 22 -2.12 -14.11 -17.09
CA PHE A 22 -0.84 -13.84 -17.76
C PHE A 22 -1.01 -12.86 -18.93
N ALA A 23 -2.05 -13.02 -19.75
CA ALA A 23 -2.35 -12.09 -20.85
C ALA A 23 -2.49 -10.65 -20.33
N THR A 24 -3.31 -10.43 -19.30
CA THR A 24 -3.48 -9.11 -18.66
C THR A 24 -2.17 -8.58 -18.07
N LEU A 25 -1.32 -9.43 -17.49
CA LEU A 25 -0.01 -9.02 -17.00
C LEU A 25 0.87 -8.48 -18.16
N VAL A 26 0.89 -9.17 -19.29
CA VAL A 26 1.64 -8.76 -20.48
C VAL A 26 1.09 -7.47 -21.06
N ASP A 27 -0.23 -7.33 -21.19
CA ASP A 27 -0.86 -6.11 -21.68
C ASP A 27 -0.51 -4.91 -20.80
N ASN A 28 -0.61 -5.07 -19.47
CA ASN A 28 -0.21 -4.02 -18.52
C ASN A 28 1.28 -3.67 -18.64
N LYS A 29 2.14 -4.66 -18.89
CA LYS A 29 3.58 -4.44 -19.10
C LYS A 29 3.84 -3.67 -20.39
N ILE A 30 3.15 -3.98 -21.47
CA ILE A 30 3.22 -3.25 -22.74
C ILE A 30 2.73 -1.81 -22.53
N LEU A 31 1.53 -1.62 -21.98
CA LEU A 31 0.95 -0.30 -21.73
C LEU A 31 1.83 0.58 -20.84
N SER A 32 2.57 0.00 -19.90
CA SER A 32 3.46 0.74 -19.00
C SER A 32 4.59 1.52 -19.69
N ALA A 33 4.89 1.23 -20.97
CA ALA A 33 5.86 2.00 -21.75
C ALA A 33 5.31 3.38 -22.20
N TRP A 34 3.99 3.54 -22.26
CA TRP A 34 3.33 4.78 -22.70
C TRP A 34 2.47 5.43 -21.63
N MET A 35 1.98 4.64 -20.67
CA MET A 35 1.02 5.06 -19.65
C MET A 35 1.60 4.93 -18.25
N LYS A 36 0.91 5.52 -17.26
CA LYS A 36 1.27 5.37 -15.85
C LYS A 36 1.29 3.89 -15.47
N VAL A 37 2.39 3.46 -14.85
CA VAL A 37 2.58 2.07 -14.42
C VAL A 37 1.53 1.69 -13.38
N GLU A 38 0.79 0.61 -13.66
CA GLU A 38 -0.19 0.04 -12.74
C GLU A 38 0.45 -0.30 -11.38
N PRO A 39 -0.19 0.03 -10.24
CA PRO A 39 0.39 -0.18 -8.92
C PRO A 39 0.80 -1.63 -8.66
N ASN A 40 0.00 -2.60 -9.14
CA ASN A 40 0.29 -4.02 -8.97
C ASN A 40 1.51 -4.46 -9.77
N LEU A 41 1.71 -3.90 -10.97
CA LEU A 41 2.89 -4.17 -11.79
C LEU A 41 4.18 -3.71 -11.09
N ARG A 42 4.13 -2.58 -10.36
CA ARG A 42 5.28 -2.05 -9.61
C ARG A 42 5.79 -3.02 -8.53
N VAL A 43 4.93 -3.86 -7.96
CA VAL A 43 5.33 -4.87 -6.97
C VAL A 43 6.23 -5.92 -7.62
N PHE A 44 5.84 -6.42 -8.80
CA PHE A 44 6.64 -7.37 -9.57
C PHE A 44 7.96 -6.77 -10.03
N GLU A 45 7.94 -5.55 -10.58
CA GLU A 45 9.16 -4.86 -11.02
C GLU A 45 10.16 -4.65 -9.89
N ARG A 46 9.68 -4.26 -8.70
CA ARG A 46 10.52 -4.11 -7.53
C ARG A 46 11.19 -5.43 -7.15
N ARG A 47 10.45 -6.55 -7.18
CA ARG A 47 11.01 -7.86 -6.86
C ARG A 47 12.03 -8.32 -7.90
N ILE A 48 11.75 -8.15 -9.19
CA ILE A 48 12.70 -8.47 -10.27
C ILE A 48 13.97 -7.63 -10.12
N LYS A 49 13.85 -6.34 -9.79
CA LYS A 49 15.00 -5.45 -9.57
C LYS A 49 15.89 -5.95 -8.43
N LEU A 50 15.31 -6.39 -7.30
CA LEU A 50 16.06 -6.94 -6.18
C LEU A 50 16.79 -8.23 -6.57
N LEU A 51 16.10 -9.15 -7.24
CA LEU A 51 16.72 -10.40 -7.70
C LEU A 51 17.88 -10.14 -8.69
N ARG A 52 17.74 -9.16 -9.58
CA ARG A 52 18.85 -8.72 -10.46
C ARG A 52 20.01 -8.11 -9.70
N GLN A 53 19.74 -7.41 -8.60
CA GLN A 53 20.80 -6.85 -7.76
C GLN A 53 21.60 -7.96 -7.06
N ASP A 54 20.91 -9.01 -6.59
CA ASP A 54 21.53 -10.10 -5.84
C ASP A 54 22.23 -11.13 -6.76
N TYR A 55 21.64 -11.44 -7.91
CA TYR A 55 22.09 -12.53 -8.80
C TYR A 55 22.55 -12.07 -10.19
N GLY A 56 22.53 -10.76 -10.47
CA GLY A 56 22.82 -10.21 -11.79
C GLY A 56 21.82 -10.67 -12.86
N GLU A 57 22.22 -10.60 -14.13
CA GLU A 57 21.41 -11.07 -15.27
C GLU A 57 21.27 -12.61 -15.31
N SER A 58 22.04 -13.34 -14.49
CA SER A 58 21.96 -14.80 -14.37
C SER A 58 20.75 -15.29 -13.58
N PHE A 59 19.99 -14.41 -12.91
CA PHE A 59 18.84 -14.79 -12.07
C PHE A 59 17.75 -15.57 -12.82
N VAL A 60 17.62 -15.38 -14.15
CA VAL A 60 16.66 -16.09 -15.01
C VAL A 60 16.99 -17.60 -15.12
N ARG A 61 18.20 -18.00 -14.74
CA ARG A 61 18.71 -19.38 -14.83
C ARG A 61 18.85 -20.07 -13.48
N THR A 62 18.47 -19.42 -12.38
CA THR A 62 18.55 -20.03 -11.05
C THR A 62 17.46 -21.11 -10.93
N PRO A 63 17.81 -22.39 -10.72
CA PRO A 63 16.82 -23.48 -10.70
C PRO A 63 15.98 -23.51 -9.42
N SER A 64 16.33 -22.70 -8.42
CA SER A 64 15.65 -22.62 -7.13
C SER A 64 14.72 -21.42 -7.06
N TYR A 65 13.50 -21.66 -6.56
CA TYR A 65 12.59 -20.59 -6.17
C TYR A 65 13.22 -19.72 -5.07
N GLU A 66 13.23 -18.41 -5.26
CA GLU A 66 13.70 -17.44 -4.27
C GLU A 66 12.55 -16.89 -3.42
N PRO A 67 12.45 -17.26 -2.12
CA PRO A 67 11.36 -16.83 -1.26
C PRO A 67 11.25 -15.32 -1.14
N CYS A 68 10.01 -14.82 -1.16
CA CYS A 68 9.75 -13.40 -0.97
C CYS A 68 9.96 -13.01 0.50
N ILE A 69 10.99 -12.19 0.77
CA ILE A 69 11.27 -11.65 2.11
C ILE A 69 10.49 -10.38 2.44
N HIS A 70 9.73 -9.82 1.48
CA HIS A 70 9.00 -8.57 1.67
C HIS A 70 8.04 -8.59 2.85
N ILE A 71 7.47 -9.76 3.17
CA ILE A 71 6.59 -9.90 4.32
C ILE A 71 7.30 -9.56 5.63
N ASN A 72 8.56 -9.98 5.78
CA ASN A 72 9.36 -9.69 6.97
C ASN A 72 9.72 -8.21 7.05
N ASP A 73 10.07 -7.59 5.92
CA ASP A 73 10.37 -6.16 5.86
C ASP A 73 9.14 -5.31 6.20
N SER A 74 7.98 -5.67 5.64
CA SER A 74 6.70 -5.02 5.94
C SER A 74 6.32 -5.19 7.40
N GLN A 75 6.50 -6.39 7.97
CA GLN A 75 6.26 -6.64 9.38
C GLN A 75 7.14 -5.74 10.27
N ARG A 76 8.45 -5.70 10.02
CA ARG A 76 9.38 -4.84 10.78
C ARG A 76 9.02 -3.36 10.70
N LEU A 77 8.58 -2.89 9.52
CA LEU A 77 8.11 -1.52 9.35
C LEU A 77 6.86 -1.23 10.19
N LEU A 78 5.91 -2.16 10.21
CA LEU A 78 4.69 -2.04 11.02
C LEU A 78 5.01 -2.08 12.52
N GLU A 79 5.89 -2.97 12.96
CA GLU A 79 6.38 -3.03 14.34
C GLU A 79 7.04 -1.71 14.77
N LYS A 80 7.89 -1.14 13.91
CA LYS A 80 8.51 0.17 14.16
C LYS A 80 7.46 1.26 14.31
N ARG A 81 6.46 1.33 13.42
CA ARG A 81 5.36 2.30 13.50
C ARG A 81 4.49 2.10 14.73
N LEU A 82 4.30 0.86 15.18
CA LEU A 82 3.57 0.56 16.40
C LEU A 82 4.36 1.04 17.63
N ALA A 83 5.68 0.87 17.63
CA ALA A 83 6.55 1.36 18.69
C ALA A 83 6.70 2.89 18.71
N SER A 84 6.61 3.55 17.54
CA SER A 84 6.66 5.00 17.40
C SER A 84 5.31 5.56 16.94
N VAL A 85 4.39 5.77 17.88
CA VAL A 85 3.11 6.43 17.58
C VAL A 85 3.36 7.92 17.26
N ASP A 86 3.38 8.25 15.97
CA ASP A 86 3.67 9.61 15.47
C ASP A 86 2.55 10.62 15.79
N THR A 87 1.37 10.16 16.18
CA THR A 87 0.19 11.00 16.38
C THR A 87 -0.48 10.66 17.71
N GLN A 88 -0.23 11.46 18.72
CA GLN A 88 -1.13 11.52 19.88
C GLN A 88 -2.35 12.34 19.49
N VAL A 89 -3.52 11.71 19.56
CA VAL A 89 -4.79 12.45 19.50
C VAL A 89 -4.83 13.35 20.74
N PRO A 90 -4.97 14.67 20.59
CA PRO A 90 -5.12 15.54 21.75
C PRO A 90 -6.37 15.12 22.53
N LEU A 91 -6.37 15.32 23.85
CA LEU A 91 -7.54 15.06 24.69
C LEU A 91 -8.79 15.69 24.03
N PRO A 92 -9.94 14.98 23.97
CA PRO A 92 -11.16 15.54 23.43
C PRO A 92 -11.41 16.92 24.03
N ARG A 93 -11.45 17.94 23.17
CA ARG A 93 -11.73 19.31 23.61
C ARG A 93 -13.20 19.37 23.96
N GLU A 94 -13.53 19.71 25.20
CA GLU A 94 -14.91 20.06 25.53
C GLU A 94 -15.30 21.29 24.71
N LEU A 95 -16.27 21.10 23.82
CA LEU A 95 -16.83 22.16 22.98
C LEU A 95 -18.00 22.88 23.69
N LEU A 96 -18.46 22.33 24.82
CA LEU A 96 -19.67 22.76 25.52
C LEU A 96 -19.31 23.29 26.91
N THR A 97 -18.93 24.56 27.02
CA THR A 97 -18.64 25.17 28.33
C THR A 97 -19.90 25.36 29.18
N ASN A 98 -21.08 25.39 28.54
CA ASN A 98 -22.35 25.70 29.18
C ASN A 98 -23.30 24.50 29.08
N HIS A 99 -23.28 23.64 30.09
CA HIS A 99 -24.32 22.64 30.41
C HIS A 99 -25.64 23.32 30.82
N VAL A 100 -26.14 24.29 30.06
CA VAL A 100 -27.49 24.80 30.28
C VAL A 100 -28.46 23.82 29.64
N ALA A 101 -28.81 22.78 30.42
CA ALA A 101 -30.14 22.19 30.51
C ALA A 101 -30.94 22.03 29.20
N ARG A 102 -30.33 21.60 28.09
CA ARG A 102 -31.04 21.23 26.86
C ARG A 102 -31.19 19.72 26.75
N ASN A 103 -31.71 19.11 27.80
CA ASN A 103 -32.26 17.77 27.71
C ASN A 103 -33.64 17.72 28.35
N THR A 104 -34.55 18.52 27.79
CA THR A 104 -35.98 18.24 27.91
C THR A 104 -36.36 17.35 26.73
N ARG A 105 -36.47 16.04 27.03
CA ARG A 105 -37.18 15.01 26.25
C ARG A 105 -36.43 14.48 25.02
N ALA A 106 -35.74 13.34 25.20
CA ALA A 106 -35.58 12.24 24.24
C ALA A 106 -35.30 12.63 22.77
N GLY A 107 -34.46 13.64 22.52
CA GLY A 107 -34.16 14.13 21.18
C GLY A 107 -32.71 14.59 21.06
N PHE A 108 -32.25 14.74 19.82
CA PHE A 108 -30.94 15.31 19.54
C PHE A 108 -30.90 16.78 19.99
N PRO A 109 -29.80 17.25 20.60
CA PRO A 109 -29.66 18.66 20.97
C PRO A 109 -29.72 19.55 19.72
N LEU A 110 -30.36 20.72 19.86
CA LEU A 110 -30.39 21.71 18.79
C LEU A 110 -28.97 22.10 18.39
N LEU A 111 -28.70 22.01 17.09
CA LEU A 111 -27.38 22.25 16.49
C LEU A 111 -26.91 23.69 16.75
N ASP A 112 -25.71 23.86 17.30
CA ASP A 112 -25.13 25.17 17.55
C ASP A 112 -24.35 25.65 16.32
N ALA A 113 -24.93 26.61 15.59
CA ALA A 113 -24.34 27.18 14.38
C ALA A 113 -22.97 27.85 14.62
N THR A 114 -22.63 28.21 15.86
CA THR A 114 -21.32 28.78 16.20
C THR A 114 -20.22 27.73 16.31
N LEU A 115 -20.57 26.46 16.55
CA LEU A 115 -19.65 25.32 16.58
C LEU A 115 -19.53 24.65 15.20
N LEU A 116 -20.54 24.78 14.36
CA LEU A 116 -20.49 24.31 12.97
C LEU A 116 -19.61 25.22 12.11
N ASN A 117 -18.92 24.65 11.13
CA ASN A 117 -18.12 25.38 10.14
C ASN A 117 -16.95 26.21 10.71
N GLN A 118 -16.49 25.93 11.94
CA GLN A 118 -15.18 26.40 12.34
C GLN A 118 -14.16 25.73 11.42
N GLU A 119 -13.39 26.53 10.68
CA GLU A 119 -12.30 25.99 9.86
C GLU A 119 -11.45 25.07 10.74
N PRO A 120 -11.08 23.87 10.24
CA PRO A 120 -10.17 23.01 10.97
C PRO A 120 -8.95 23.85 11.31
N ALA A 121 -8.66 24.00 12.59
CA ALA A 121 -7.47 24.73 13.03
C ALA A 121 -6.26 23.99 12.44
N LEU A 122 -5.73 24.49 11.32
CA LEU A 122 -4.58 23.94 10.63
C LEU A 122 -3.38 24.08 11.57
N ARG A 123 -3.14 23.05 12.38
CA ARG A 123 -1.92 22.93 13.16
C ARG A 123 -0.82 22.46 12.22
N TYR A 124 -0.21 23.40 11.50
CA TYR A 124 1.06 23.18 10.83
C TYR A 124 2.12 22.83 11.89
N LYS A 125 2.32 21.54 12.15
CA LYS A 125 3.59 21.01 12.62
C LYS A 125 4.15 20.11 11.54
N ILE A 126 4.61 20.74 10.46
CA ILE A 126 5.53 20.11 9.52
C ILE A 126 6.84 20.02 10.28
N HIS A 127 7.09 18.89 10.95
CA HIS A 127 8.46 18.53 11.30
C HIS A 127 9.14 18.10 10.01
N THR A 128 9.83 19.05 9.39
CA THR A 128 10.86 18.80 8.39
C THR A 128 11.92 17.89 9.05
N CYS A 129 11.97 16.62 8.65
CA CYS A 129 13.19 15.83 8.82
C CYS A 129 13.96 15.90 7.50
N ILE A 130 15.08 16.61 7.54
CA ILE A 130 16.21 16.47 6.62
C ILE A 130 16.87 15.12 6.91
#